data_AF-A0A316XEN6-F1
#
_entry.id   AF-A0A316XEN6-F1
#
_cell.length_a   1.000
_cell.length_b   1.000
_cell.length_c   1.000
_cell.angle_alpha   90.00
_cell.angle_beta   90.00
_cell.angle_gamma   90.00
#
_symmetry.space_group_name_H-M   'P 1'
#
loop_
_entity.id
_entity.type
_entity.pdbx_description
1 polymer ?
#
loop_
_entity_poly.entity_id
_entity_poly.type
_entity_poly.pdbx_seq_one_letter_code
_entity_poly.pdbx_strand_id
1 'polypeptide(L)'
;MMAQMQILNRMIFLCAIAFATLSCSAQKFNVNHIVDTYIDYYSPRNKIFTPTKTFLQLGIDNEEGNLKEKNIHINNNCFDCMGKISDQNSIIEYRGYKVVIYSDNDENKNILLSNFKNTKKTSAFFLNKLDNNIINDVGSWTFNYNENAKISFFCNSNPMKNMKEDMREIKQKLGIQNVRDCVSALLNDIN
;
A
#
# COMPACT_ATOMS: atom_id res chain seq x y z
N MET A 1 -17.25 39.47 38.81
CA MET A 1 -18.06 38.71 37.85
C MET A 1 -17.50 38.70 36.43
N MET A 2 -17.18 39.84 35.80
CA MET A 2 -16.71 39.86 34.40
C MET A 2 -15.38 39.13 34.16
N ALA A 3 -14.41 39.21 35.09
CA ALA A 3 -13.12 38.52 34.94
C ALA A 3 -13.22 36.99 35.00
N GLN A 4 -14.16 36.45 35.78
CA GLN A 4 -14.38 35.00 35.90
C GLN A 4 -15.03 34.40 34.64
N MET A 5 -15.95 35.15 33.99
CA MET A 5 -16.54 34.74 32.70
C MET A 5 -15.50 34.69 31.57
N GLN A 6 -14.52 35.61 31.56
CA GLN A 6 -13.47 35.63 30.55
C GLN A 6 -12.51 34.44 30.67
N ILE A 7 -12.20 34.01 31.90
CA ILE A 7 -11.36 32.83 32.16
C ILE A 7 -12.09 31.55 31.75
N LEU A 8 -13.39 31.44 32.06
CA LEU A 8 -14.21 30.30 31.68
C LEU A 8 -14.34 30.16 30.15
N ASN A 9 -14.56 31.27 29.44
CA ASN A 9 -14.62 31.27 27.97
C ASN A 9 -13.27 30.86 27.34
N ARG A 10 -12.13 31.30 27.91
CA ARG A 10 -10.81 30.88 27.44
C ARG A 10 -10.57 29.39 27.64
N MET A 11 -10.99 28.83 28.79
CA MET A 11 -10.87 27.39 29.08
C MET A 11 -11.73 26.56 28.13
N ILE A 12 -12.98 26.99 27.87
CA ILE A 12 -13.88 26.31 26.92
C ILE A 12 -13.29 26.34 25.50
N PHE A 13 -12.74 27.48 25.08
CA PHE A 13 -12.12 27.63 23.76
C PHE A 13 -10.87 26.75 23.59
N LEU A 14 -10.02 26.67 24.62
CA LEU A 14 -8.86 25.77 24.63
C LEU A 14 -9.27 24.29 24.63
N CYS A 15 -10.32 23.91 25.36
CA CYS A 15 -10.88 22.56 25.31
C CYS A 15 -11.45 22.24 23.93
N ALA A 16 -12.18 23.16 23.29
CA ALA A 16 -12.74 22.95 21.96
C ALA A 16 -11.64 22.75 20.89
N ILE A 17 -10.53 23.51 20.98
CA ILE A 17 -9.37 23.33 20.11
C ILE A 17 -8.69 21.98 20.38
N ALA A 18 -8.54 21.59 21.65
CA ALA A 18 -7.96 20.29 22.00
C ALA A 18 -8.81 19.11 21.49
N PHE A 19 -10.14 19.18 21.58
CA PHE A 19 -11.03 18.16 21.02
C PHE A 19 -11.01 18.12 19.49
N ALA A 20 -10.83 19.26 18.83
CA ALA A 20 -10.70 19.34 17.37
C ALA A 20 -9.33 18.84 16.85
N THR A 21 -8.27 18.89 17.66
CA THR A 21 -6.94 18.34 17.29
C THR A 21 -6.72 16.91 17.75
N LEU A 22 -7.51 16.43 18.72
CA LEU A 22 -7.51 15.03 19.18
C LEU A 22 -8.34 14.09 18.30
N SER A 23 -9.01 14.60 17.26
CA SER A 23 -9.56 13.77 16.18
C SER A 23 -8.41 13.29 15.28
N CYS A 24 -7.53 12.49 15.88
CA CYS A 24 -6.61 11.61 15.18
C CYS A 24 -7.49 10.59 14.44
N SER A 25 -7.99 10.97 13.27
CA SER A 25 -8.63 10.06 12.35
C SER A 25 -7.62 8.96 12.09
N ALA A 26 -7.82 7.80 12.69
CA ALA A 26 -7.08 6.60 12.36
C ALA A 26 -7.18 6.45 10.85
N GLN A 27 -6.05 6.62 10.17
CA GLN A 27 -5.99 6.64 8.72
C GLN A 27 -6.49 5.29 8.22
N LYS A 28 -7.74 5.26 7.75
CA LYS A 28 -8.35 4.02 7.27
C LYS A 28 -7.63 3.60 5.99
N PHE A 29 -7.06 2.42 6.04
CA PHE A 29 -6.52 1.69 4.91
C PHE A 29 -7.48 1.75 3.70
N ASN A 30 -7.00 2.26 2.57
CA ASN A 30 -7.76 2.38 1.32
C ASN A 30 -6.95 1.76 0.16
N VAL A 31 -7.40 0.59 -0.30
CA VAL A 31 -6.72 -0.17 -1.37
C VAL A 31 -6.63 0.65 -2.66
N ASN A 32 -7.72 1.31 -3.06
CA ASN A 32 -7.72 2.16 -4.26
C ASN A 32 -6.65 3.24 -4.18
N HIS A 33 -6.56 3.93 -3.04
CA HIS A 33 -5.55 4.99 -2.83
C HIS A 33 -4.12 4.46 -2.91
N ILE A 34 -3.87 3.26 -2.36
CA ILE A 34 -2.55 2.61 -2.46
C ILE A 34 -2.21 2.31 -3.91
N VAL A 35 -3.13 1.68 -4.65
CA VAL A 35 -2.93 1.32 -6.05
C VAL A 35 -2.77 2.58 -6.92
N ASP A 36 -3.58 3.60 -6.69
CA ASP A 36 -3.48 4.88 -7.40
C ASP A 36 -2.14 5.56 -7.15
N THR A 37 -1.72 5.64 -5.89
CA THR A 37 -0.45 6.24 -5.51
C THR A 37 0.73 5.46 -6.10
N TYR A 38 0.63 4.14 -6.13
CA TYR A 38 1.62 3.27 -6.74
C TYR A 38 1.74 3.52 -8.25
N ILE A 39 0.61 3.55 -8.96
CA ILE A 39 0.58 3.85 -10.41
C ILE A 39 1.14 5.24 -10.68
N ASP A 40 0.68 6.26 -9.95
CA ASP A 40 1.07 7.65 -10.17
C ASP A 40 2.55 7.89 -9.80
N TYR A 41 3.11 7.10 -8.88
CA TYR A 41 4.51 7.17 -8.52
C TYR A 41 5.42 6.62 -9.62
N TYR A 42 5.12 5.43 -10.15
CA TYR A 42 5.97 4.74 -11.10
C TYR A 42 5.77 5.14 -12.57
N SER A 43 4.55 5.52 -12.98
CA SER A 43 4.23 5.92 -14.36
C SER A 43 5.16 7.00 -14.95
N PRO A 44 5.45 8.12 -14.25
CA PRO A 44 6.36 9.13 -14.80
C PRO A 44 7.84 8.76 -14.68
N ARG A 45 8.19 7.76 -13.84
CA ARG A 45 9.57 7.41 -13.49
C ARG A 45 10.11 6.24 -14.31
N ASN A 46 9.24 5.41 -14.86
CA ASN A 46 9.63 4.21 -15.58
C ASN A 46 8.84 4.08 -16.89
N LYS A 47 9.55 4.18 -18.03
CA LYS A 47 8.96 4.06 -19.37
C LYS A 47 8.34 2.70 -19.66
N ILE A 48 8.74 1.64 -18.93
CA ILE A 48 8.10 0.33 -19.08
C ILE A 48 6.80 0.25 -18.28
N PHE A 49 6.62 1.09 -17.25
CA PHE A 49 5.44 1.11 -16.39
C PHE A 49 4.23 1.71 -17.12
N THR A 50 3.64 0.93 -18.00
CA THR A 50 2.48 1.31 -18.81
C THR A 50 1.50 0.14 -18.88
N PRO A 51 0.19 0.39 -19.05
CA PRO A 51 -0.83 -0.67 -19.07
C PRO A 51 -0.61 -1.76 -20.13
N THR A 52 0.13 -1.47 -21.20
CA THR A 52 0.40 -2.39 -22.30
C THR A 52 1.65 -3.24 -22.11
N LYS A 53 2.54 -2.85 -21.20
CA LYS A 53 3.82 -3.53 -20.93
C LYS A 53 3.89 -4.13 -19.53
N THR A 54 3.12 -3.58 -18.59
CA THR A 54 3.16 -3.94 -17.18
C THR A 54 1.78 -4.35 -16.69
N PHE A 55 1.76 -5.41 -15.89
CA PHE A 55 0.64 -5.74 -15.02
C PHE A 55 1.04 -5.54 -13.56
N LEU A 56 0.05 -5.40 -12.69
CA LEU A 56 0.23 -5.28 -11.25
C LEU A 56 -0.09 -6.61 -10.59
N GLN A 57 0.54 -6.92 -9.47
CA GLN A 57 0.07 -7.97 -8.57
C GLN A 57 -0.26 -7.31 -7.23
N LEU A 58 -1.43 -7.66 -6.71
CA LEU A 58 -1.96 -7.12 -5.48
C LEU A 58 -2.32 -8.30 -4.56
N GLY A 59 -1.65 -8.36 -3.43
CA GLY A 59 -1.68 -9.47 -2.49
C GLY A 59 -2.21 -9.07 -1.13
N ILE A 60 -2.82 -10.02 -0.43
CA ILE A 60 -3.12 -9.91 0.99
C ILE A 60 -2.86 -11.23 1.71
N ASP A 61 -2.05 -11.18 2.78
CA ASP A 61 -1.66 -12.34 3.56
C ASP A 61 -1.74 -12.04 5.06
N ASN A 62 -1.82 -13.08 5.90
CA ASN A 62 -1.63 -12.90 7.34
C ASN A 62 -0.16 -12.53 7.66
N GLU A 63 0.06 -11.65 8.63
CA GLU A 63 1.42 -11.39 9.12
C GLU A 63 1.95 -12.62 9.88
N GLU A 64 3.19 -13.00 9.60
CA GLU A 64 3.82 -14.16 10.24
C GLU A 64 3.96 -13.91 11.75
N GLY A 65 3.44 -14.83 12.56
CA GLY A 65 3.48 -14.72 14.02
C GLY A 65 2.48 -13.72 14.61
N ASN A 66 1.67 -13.00 13.81
CA ASN A 66 0.63 -12.11 14.31
C ASN A 66 -0.63 -12.11 13.42
N LEU A 67 -1.55 -13.03 13.70
CA LEU A 67 -2.81 -13.18 12.95
C LEU A 67 -3.76 -11.96 13.02
N LYS A 68 -3.50 -11.01 13.93
CA LYS A 68 -4.28 -9.76 14.02
C LYS A 68 -3.79 -8.68 13.06
N GLU A 69 -2.63 -8.90 12.45
CA GLU A 69 -2.08 -8.06 11.40
C GLU A 69 -2.15 -8.77 10.06
N LYS A 70 -2.35 -7.96 9.03
CA LYS A 70 -2.44 -8.39 7.65
C LYS A 70 -1.41 -7.61 6.86
N ASN A 71 -0.86 -8.28 5.85
CA ASN A 71 0.04 -7.68 4.89
C ASN A 71 -0.69 -7.41 3.61
N ILE A 72 -0.57 -6.20 3.08
CA ILE A 72 -0.92 -5.92 1.69
C ILE A 72 0.33 -5.61 0.91
N HIS A 73 0.42 -6.27 -0.23
CA HIS A 73 1.54 -6.21 -1.14
C HIS A 73 1.06 -5.67 -2.47
N ILE A 74 1.77 -4.70 -3.04
CA ILE A 74 1.61 -4.33 -4.44
C ILE A 74 2.98 -4.30 -5.10
N ASN A 75 3.09 -5.02 -6.20
CA ASN A 75 4.26 -4.98 -7.06
C ASN A 75 3.81 -4.88 -8.52
N ASN A 76 4.78 -4.71 -9.40
CA ASN A 76 4.53 -4.68 -10.83
C ASN A 76 5.47 -5.63 -11.55
N ASN A 77 5.02 -6.14 -12.69
CA ASN A 77 5.74 -7.13 -13.47
C ASN A 77 5.44 -6.92 -14.96
N CYS A 78 6.32 -7.36 -15.85
CA CYS A 78 6.16 -7.15 -17.29
C CYS A 78 5.55 -8.35 -18.01
N PHE A 79 4.72 -8.11 -19.04
CA PHE A 79 4.06 -9.21 -19.77
C PHE A 79 5.06 -10.13 -20.51
N ASP A 80 6.23 -9.59 -20.82
CA ASP A 80 7.36 -10.24 -21.47
C ASP A 80 8.44 -10.73 -20.48
N CYS A 81 8.25 -10.49 -19.18
CA CYS A 81 9.13 -10.99 -18.12
C CYS A 81 8.94 -12.50 -17.95
N MET A 82 10.00 -13.17 -17.49
CA MET A 82 9.92 -14.58 -17.14
C MET A 82 9.05 -14.77 -15.89
N GLY A 83 8.15 -15.75 -15.92
CA GLY A 83 7.32 -16.12 -14.78
C GLY A 83 6.10 -16.94 -15.17
N LYS A 84 5.36 -17.39 -14.15
CA LYS A 84 4.06 -18.03 -14.32
C LYS A 84 3.03 -17.38 -13.40
N ILE A 85 1.92 -16.92 -13.98
CA ILE A 85 0.72 -16.56 -13.22
C ILE A 85 -0.10 -17.84 -13.12
N SER A 86 -0.58 -18.17 -11.92
CA SER A 86 -1.51 -19.30 -11.76
C SER A 86 -2.79 -19.00 -12.52
N ASP A 87 -3.26 -19.95 -13.33
CA ASP A 87 -4.52 -19.85 -14.07
C ASP A 87 -5.74 -19.70 -13.14
N GLN A 88 -5.58 -20.01 -11.85
CA GLN A 88 -6.60 -19.86 -10.80
C GLN A 88 -6.67 -18.45 -10.21
N ASN A 89 -5.71 -17.58 -10.54
CA ASN A 89 -5.69 -16.23 -9.99
C ASN A 89 -6.86 -15.40 -10.53
N SER A 90 -7.45 -14.57 -9.66
CA SER A 90 -8.47 -13.63 -10.07
C SER A 90 -7.80 -12.42 -10.71
N ILE A 91 -8.19 -12.09 -11.93
CA ILE A 91 -7.59 -10.98 -12.68
C ILE A 91 -8.66 -9.93 -12.93
N ILE A 92 -8.33 -8.70 -12.55
CA ILE A 92 -9.20 -7.54 -12.72
C ILE A 92 -8.45 -6.44 -13.48
N GLU A 93 -9.18 -5.49 -14.02
CA GLU A 93 -8.64 -4.30 -14.65
C GLU A 93 -8.93 -3.09 -13.77
N TYR A 94 -7.90 -2.25 -13.58
CA TYR A 94 -7.97 -0.99 -12.84
C TYR A 94 -7.10 0.06 -13.53
N ARG A 95 -7.68 1.20 -13.89
CA ARG A 95 -7.00 2.29 -14.65
C ARG A 95 -6.25 1.79 -15.90
N GLY A 96 -6.81 0.80 -16.58
CA GLY A 96 -6.22 0.15 -17.76
C GLY A 96 -5.18 -0.92 -17.46
N TYR A 97 -4.64 -1.00 -16.24
CA TYR A 97 -3.71 -2.04 -15.84
C TYR A 97 -4.48 -3.33 -15.53
N LYS A 98 -3.94 -4.47 -16.00
CA LYS A 98 -4.32 -5.77 -15.46
C LYS A 98 -3.72 -5.92 -14.07
N VAL A 99 -4.53 -6.35 -13.11
CA VAL A 99 -4.15 -6.59 -11.72
C VAL A 99 -4.44 -8.05 -11.38
N VAL A 100 -3.39 -8.79 -11.03
CA VAL A 100 -3.46 -10.17 -10.56
C VAL A 100 -3.66 -10.15 -9.05
N ILE A 101 -4.76 -10.74 -8.58
CA ILE A 101 -5.10 -10.82 -7.16
C ILE A 101 -4.62 -12.16 -6.60
N TYR A 102 -3.83 -12.10 -5.53
CA TYR A 102 -3.35 -13.27 -4.80
C TYR A 102 -3.58 -13.13 -3.29
N SER A 103 -3.64 -14.26 -2.59
CA SER A 103 -3.82 -14.32 -1.15
C SER A 103 -3.51 -15.72 -0.63
N ASP A 104 -3.05 -15.81 0.61
CA ASP A 104 -2.86 -17.06 1.36
C ASP A 104 -4.16 -17.84 1.65
N ASN A 105 -5.32 -17.19 1.68
CA ASN A 105 -6.62 -17.84 1.91
C ASN A 105 -7.82 -17.07 1.31
N ASP A 106 -8.98 -17.72 1.25
CA ASP A 106 -10.20 -17.13 0.67
C ASP A 106 -10.76 -15.93 1.47
N GLU A 107 -10.58 -15.91 2.80
CA GLU A 107 -11.03 -14.81 3.64
C GLU A 107 -10.28 -13.53 3.29
N ASN A 108 -8.95 -13.58 3.26
CA ASN A 108 -8.08 -12.47 2.90
C ASN A 108 -8.37 -12.02 1.46
N LYS A 109 -8.47 -12.95 0.50
CA LYS A 109 -8.89 -12.64 -0.87
C LYS A 109 -10.20 -11.83 -0.92
N ASN A 110 -11.20 -12.24 -0.14
CA ASN A 110 -12.49 -11.54 -0.08
C ASN A 110 -12.37 -10.15 0.56
N ILE A 111 -11.54 -9.99 1.60
CA ILE A 111 -11.23 -8.69 2.20
C ILE A 111 -10.66 -7.74 1.15
N LEU A 112 -9.64 -8.17 0.40
CA LEU A 112 -9.00 -7.33 -0.61
C LEU A 112 -9.97 -6.96 -1.74
N LEU A 113 -10.69 -7.93 -2.30
CA LEU A 113 -11.68 -7.67 -3.36
C LEU A 113 -12.84 -6.79 -2.89
N SER A 114 -13.25 -6.89 -1.63
CA SER A 114 -14.29 -6.03 -1.06
C SER A 114 -13.82 -4.58 -0.87
N ASN A 115 -12.52 -4.35 -0.66
CA ASN A 115 -11.97 -3.01 -0.47
C ASN A 115 -11.41 -2.39 -1.77
N PHE A 116 -11.21 -3.19 -2.82
CA PHE A 116 -10.72 -2.71 -4.12
C PHE A 116 -11.87 -2.41 -5.09
N LYS A 117 -12.32 -1.15 -5.11
CA LYS A 117 -13.48 -0.69 -5.88
C LYS A 117 -13.11 -0.21 -7.28
N ASN A 118 -14.13 0.03 -8.12
CA ASN A 118 -13.98 0.56 -9.50
C ASN A 118 -13.13 -0.35 -10.40
N THR A 119 -13.18 -1.65 -10.15
CA THR A 119 -12.47 -2.67 -10.91
C THR A 119 -13.42 -3.34 -11.91
N LYS A 120 -12.87 -3.84 -13.02
CA LYS A 120 -13.62 -4.66 -13.98
C LYS A 120 -13.04 -6.07 -14.00
N LYS A 121 -13.88 -7.09 -14.13
CA LYS A 121 -13.36 -8.44 -14.41
C LYS A 121 -12.72 -8.44 -15.79
N THR A 122 -11.59 -9.13 -15.93
CA THR A 122 -10.92 -9.31 -17.23
C THR A 122 -10.52 -10.76 -17.42
N SER A 123 -10.25 -11.15 -18.67
CA SER A 123 -9.74 -12.47 -18.99
C SER A 123 -8.33 -12.69 -18.45
N ALA A 124 -8.00 -13.96 -18.23
CA ALA A 124 -6.62 -14.38 -18.01
C ALA A 124 -5.72 -14.01 -19.19
N PHE A 125 -4.42 -13.97 -18.93
CA PHE A 125 -3.38 -13.71 -19.92
C PHE A 125 -2.18 -14.61 -19.65
N PHE A 126 -1.46 -14.94 -20.72
CA PHE A 126 -0.28 -15.78 -20.66
C PHE A 126 0.98 -14.91 -20.61
N LEU A 127 1.97 -15.34 -19.82
CA LEU A 127 3.31 -14.75 -19.82
C LEU A 127 4.13 -15.38 -20.94
N ASN A 128 4.92 -14.57 -21.65
CA ASN A 128 5.65 -15.02 -22.83
C ASN A 128 6.85 -15.94 -22.52
N LYS A 129 7.24 -16.13 -21.24
CA LYS A 129 8.36 -16.99 -20.84
C LYS A 129 8.11 -17.72 -19.51
N LEU A 130 8.00 -19.05 -19.56
CA LEU A 130 7.96 -19.95 -18.40
C LEU A 130 9.40 -20.31 -18.03
N ASP A 131 10.05 -19.54 -17.15
CA ASP A 131 11.33 -19.97 -16.55
C ASP A 131 11.26 -19.81 -15.04
N ASN A 132 11.83 -20.76 -14.29
CA ASN A 132 11.66 -20.92 -12.84
C ASN A 132 12.69 -20.12 -12.02
N ASN A 133 13.54 -19.32 -12.67
CA ASN A 133 14.62 -18.57 -12.03
C ASN A 133 14.30 -17.07 -12.03
N ILE A 134 14.07 -16.50 -10.83
CA ILE A 134 13.42 -15.19 -10.61
C ILE A 134 14.46 -14.07 -10.51
N ILE A 135 14.26 -12.97 -11.26
CA ILE A 135 14.69 -11.62 -10.86
C ILE A 135 13.49 -10.68 -11.05
N ASN A 136 12.92 -10.24 -9.93
CA ASN A 136 11.88 -9.22 -9.85
C ASN A 136 12.53 -7.84 -9.95
N ASP A 137 12.48 -7.19 -11.10
CA ASP A 137 13.16 -5.90 -11.30
C ASP A 137 12.25 -4.68 -11.07
N VAL A 138 11.17 -4.81 -10.29
CA VAL A 138 10.13 -3.77 -10.33
C VAL A 138 9.41 -3.59 -9.00
N GLY A 139 9.34 -2.33 -8.58
CA GLY A 139 9.20 -1.94 -7.19
C GLY A 139 8.07 -2.63 -6.43
N SER A 140 8.34 -3.03 -5.19
CA SER A 140 7.38 -3.73 -4.35
C SER A 140 7.08 -2.89 -3.12
N TRP A 141 5.82 -2.65 -2.85
CA TRP A 141 5.37 -2.01 -1.62
C TRP A 141 4.67 -3.03 -0.74
N THR A 142 5.03 -3.04 0.54
CA THR A 142 4.42 -3.88 1.57
C THR A 142 3.90 -3.00 2.70
N PHE A 143 2.68 -3.25 3.13
CA PHE A 143 2.01 -2.58 4.24
C PHE A 143 1.59 -3.61 5.27
N ASN A 144 1.97 -3.45 6.54
CA ASN A 144 1.30 -4.14 7.63
C ASN A 144 0.18 -3.23 8.16
N TYR A 145 -0.98 -3.80 8.41
CA TYR A 145 -2.07 -3.09 9.07
C TYR A 145 -2.83 -4.02 10.02
N ASN A 146 -3.41 -3.43 11.05
CA ASN A 146 -4.21 -4.16 12.04
C ASN A 146 -5.71 -4.16 11.69
N GLU A 147 -6.50 -4.88 12.48
CA GLU A 147 -7.97 -4.94 12.39
C GLU A 147 -8.69 -3.58 12.36
N ASN A 148 -8.07 -2.52 12.88
CA ASN A 148 -8.60 -1.15 12.86
C ASN A 148 -8.18 -0.36 11.61
N ALA A 149 -7.65 -1.03 10.59
CA ALA A 149 -7.14 -0.45 9.36
C ALA A 149 -5.97 0.54 9.57
N LYS A 150 -5.30 0.48 10.73
CA LYS A 150 -4.14 1.32 11.04
C LYS A 150 -2.87 0.66 10.51
N ILE A 151 -2.11 1.40 9.70
CA ILE A 151 -0.84 0.95 9.15
C ILE A 151 0.23 0.98 10.26
N SER A 152 0.83 -0.17 10.56
CA SER A 152 1.89 -0.36 11.56
C SER A 152 3.28 -0.30 10.92
N PHE A 153 3.40 -0.74 9.67
CA PHE A 153 4.66 -0.80 8.93
C PHE A 153 4.47 -0.54 7.43
N PHE A 154 5.48 0.05 6.80
CA PHE A 154 5.51 0.25 5.36
C PHE A 154 6.92 0.06 4.80
N CYS A 155 7.05 -0.69 3.71
CA CYS A 155 8.33 -0.83 3.00
C CYS A 155 8.15 -0.68 1.50
N ASN A 156 9.13 -0.03 0.86
CA ASN A 156 9.36 -0.08 -0.57
C ASN A 156 10.66 -0.85 -0.83
N SER A 157 10.54 -2.08 -1.33
CA SER A 157 11.65 -3.00 -1.59
C SER A 157 12.31 -2.78 -2.95
N ASN A 158 12.00 -1.68 -3.64
CA ASN A 158 12.62 -1.36 -4.93
C ASN A 158 14.10 -0.98 -4.73
N PRO A 159 15.06 -1.51 -5.53
CA PRO A 159 16.44 -1.02 -5.56
C PRO A 159 16.50 0.39 -6.17
N MET A 160 15.96 1.39 -5.48
CA MET A 160 16.08 2.78 -5.88
C MET A 160 17.38 3.38 -5.34
N LYS A 161 17.99 4.25 -6.13
CA LYS A 161 19.25 4.92 -5.80
C LYS A 161 19.16 5.74 -4.50
N ASN A 162 17.96 6.23 -4.15
CA ASN A 162 17.71 7.16 -3.04
C ASN A 162 16.56 6.67 -2.13
N MET A 163 16.72 5.49 -1.55
CA MET A 163 15.67 4.78 -0.80
C MET A 163 15.01 5.64 0.31
N LYS A 164 15.77 6.53 0.97
CA LYS A 164 15.26 7.40 2.04
C LYS A 164 14.33 8.50 1.49
N GLU A 165 14.76 9.19 0.45
CA GLU A 165 13.99 10.26 -0.20
C GLU A 165 12.72 9.73 -0.84
N ASP A 166 12.85 8.61 -1.56
CA ASP A 166 11.73 7.91 -2.19
C ASP A 166 10.73 7.46 -1.12
N MET A 167 11.22 6.94 0.01
CA MET A 167 10.33 6.53 1.08
C MET A 167 9.56 7.69 1.69
N ARG A 168 10.23 8.81 1.93
CA ARG A 168 9.58 10.03 2.43
C ARG A 168 8.52 10.54 1.44
N GLU A 169 8.83 10.59 0.14
CA GLU A 169 7.88 11.05 -0.88
C GLU A 169 6.65 10.15 -0.93
N ILE A 170 6.85 8.83 -0.98
CA ILE A 170 5.74 7.88 -1.05
C ILE A 170 4.88 7.97 0.22
N LYS A 171 5.49 8.03 1.40
CA LYS A 171 4.76 8.20 2.67
C LYS A 171 3.90 9.46 2.67
N GLN A 172 4.45 10.58 2.18
CA GLN A 172 3.72 11.84 2.05
C GLN A 172 2.52 11.71 1.10
N LYS A 173 2.70 11.09 -0.08
CA LYS A 173 1.60 10.85 -1.05
C LYS A 173 0.51 9.94 -0.48
N LEU A 174 0.91 8.92 0.28
CA LEU A 174 -0.01 8.02 0.96
C LEU A 174 -0.67 8.67 2.18
N GLY A 175 -0.17 9.82 2.65
CA GLY A 175 -0.64 10.48 3.87
C GLY A 175 -0.25 9.75 5.15
N ILE A 176 0.68 8.79 5.10
CA ILE A 176 1.13 8.01 6.26
C ILE A 176 2.23 8.76 7.02
N GLN A 177 2.03 8.95 8.31
CA GLN A 177 2.98 9.65 9.20
C GLN A 177 3.32 8.76 10.39
N ASN A 178 4.57 8.84 10.88
CA ASN A 178 5.05 8.12 12.06
C ASN A 178 4.91 6.58 11.98
N VAL A 179 4.92 6.01 10.77
CA VAL A 179 4.90 4.56 10.53
C VAL A 179 6.33 4.04 10.42
N ARG A 180 6.66 2.91 11.07
CA ARG A 180 7.97 2.26 10.93
C ARG A 180 8.19 1.85 9.46
N ASP A 181 9.40 2.03 8.95
CA ASP A 181 9.75 1.57 7.60
C ASP A 181 11.01 0.71 7.58
N CYS A 182 11.22 0.01 6.46
CA CYS A 182 12.38 -0.85 6.28
C CYS A 182 13.70 -0.08 6.24
N VAL A 183 13.72 1.20 5.87
CA VAL A 183 14.93 2.04 5.94
C VAL A 183 15.33 2.28 7.39
N SER A 184 14.38 2.67 8.22
CA SER A 184 14.57 2.98 9.64
C SER A 184 14.86 1.72 10.44
N ALA A 185 14.26 0.58 10.08
CA ALA A 185 14.58 -0.71 10.67
C ALA A 185 16.04 -1.09 10.40
N LEU A 186 16.50 -1.01 9.14
CA LEU A 186 17.89 -1.31 8.77
C LEU A 186 18.90 -0.39 9.47
N LEU A 187 18.58 0.89 9.63
CA LEU A 187 19.48 1.84 10.31
C LEU A 187 19.53 1.66 11.83
N ASN A 188 18.48 1.11 12.44
CA ASN A 188 18.44 0.84 13.88
C ASN A 188 19.13 -0.48 14.25
N ASP A 189 19.23 -1.44 13.34
CA ASP A 189 19.94 -2.72 13.56
C ASP A 189 21.48 -2.59 13.43
N ILE A 190 22.00 -1.40 13.08
CA ILE A 190 23.43 -1.11 12.94
C ILE A 190 24.03 -0.45 14.22
N ASN A 191 23.21 -0.15 15.23
CA ASN A 191 23.64 0.35 16.54
C ASN A 191 23.49 -0.70 17.64
#